data_AF-A0A7V0P018-F1
#
_entry.id   AF-A0A7V0P018-F1
#
_cell.length_a   1.000
_cell.length_b   1.000
_cell.length_c   1.000
_cell.angle_alpha   90.00
_cell.angle_beta   90.00
_cell.angle_gamma   90.00
#
_symmetry.space_group_name_H-M   'P 1'
#
loop_
_entity.id
_entity.type
_entity.pdbx_description
1 polymer ?
#
loop_
_entity_poly.entity_id
_entity_poly.type
_entity_poly.pdbx_seq_one_letter_code
_entity_poly.pdbx_strand_id
1 'polypeptide(L)'
;MIKNKSFQILSAILVFGILILLGYNERNVKILPSYRTSSMKNFHLTHKEGSEVKWELSADKAVLPIGNKEVFLESLSLKINRTPEIFLTSGSGIYEIDKGNITLNKNVELNIKETTFTADTMKYNSKDEIITTDDKIKFNGDNFLIE
;
A
#
# COMPACT_ATOMS: atom_id res chain seq x y z
N MET A 1 -5.04 -56.45 -48.89
CA MET A 1 -4.08 -55.41 -48.45
C MET A 1 -4.74 -54.15 -47.84
N ILE A 2 -5.97 -54.25 -47.29
CA ILE A 2 -6.76 -53.10 -46.80
C ILE A 2 -6.77 -52.98 -45.26
N LYS A 3 -6.54 -54.09 -44.54
CA LYS A 3 -6.54 -54.16 -43.05
C LYS A 3 -5.47 -53.29 -42.35
N ASN A 4 -4.32 -53.06 -42.98
CA ASN A 4 -3.24 -52.26 -42.37
C ASN A 4 -3.50 -50.76 -42.45
N LYS A 5 -4.16 -50.28 -43.51
CA LYS A 5 -4.47 -48.85 -43.67
C LYS A 5 -5.58 -48.40 -42.71
N SER A 6 -6.58 -49.26 -42.48
CA SER A 6 -7.65 -48.97 -41.50
C SER A 6 -7.11 -48.91 -40.07
N PHE A 7 -6.12 -49.74 -39.72
CA PHE A 7 -5.50 -49.72 -38.40
C PHE A 7 -4.66 -48.45 -38.17
N GLN A 8 -3.93 -48.00 -39.20
CA GLN A 8 -3.18 -46.75 -39.15
C GLN A 8 -4.08 -45.52 -38.99
N ILE A 9 -5.23 -45.50 -39.69
CA ILE A 9 -6.22 -44.43 -39.57
C ILE A 9 -6.83 -44.41 -38.17
N LEU A 10 -7.18 -45.59 -37.63
CA LEU A 10 -7.74 -45.70 -36.28
C LEU A 10 -6.75 -45.22 -35.21
N SER A 11 -5.47 -45.59 -35.34
CA SER A 11 -4.40 -45.14 -34.45
C SER A 11 -4.19 -43.63 -34.52
N ALA A 12 -4.26 -43.03 -35.70
CA ALA A 12 -4.12 -41.58 -35.87
C ALA A 12 -5.27 -40.82 -35.19
N ILE A 13 -6.51 -41.31 -35.32
CA ILE A 13 -7.69 -40.74 -34.66
C ILE A 13 -7.57 -40.84 -33.14
N LEU A 14 -7.10 -41.99 -32.62
CA LEU A 14 -6.91 -42.19 -31.19
C LEU A 14 -5.88 -41.20 -30.60
N VAL A 15 -4.74 -41.06 -31.27
CA VAL A 15 -3.68 -40.12 -30.85
C VAL A 15 -4.21 -38.68 -30.88
N PHE A 16 -4.94 -38.31 -31.93
CA PHE A 16 -5.53 -36.97 -32.03
C PHE A 16 -6.57 -36.71 -30.94
N GLY A 17 -7.40 -37.70 -30.60
CA GLY A 17 -8.36 -37.62 -29.50
C GLY A 17 -7.69 -37.43 -28.14
N ILE A 18 -6.59 -38.16 -27.87
CA ILE A 18 -5.81 -38.01 -26.63
C ILE A 18 -5.18 -36.62 -26.55
N LEU A 19 -4.64 -36.10 -27.66
CA LEU A 19 -4.06 -34.75 -27.71
C LEU A 19 -5.13 -33.66 -27.45
N ILE A 20 -6.35 -33.83 -27.96
CA ILE A 20 -7.46 -32.91 -27.67
C ILE A 20 -7.84 -32.97 -26.18
N LEU A 21 -7.91 -34.17 -25.59
CA LEU A 21 -8.23 -34.35 -24.17
C LEU A 21 -7.15 -33.75 -23.25
N LEU A 22 -5.87 -33.95 -23.57
CA LEU A 22 -4.76 -33.34 -22.82
C LEU A 22 -4.76 -31.80 -22.97
N GLY A 23 -5.01 -31.29 -24.18
CA GLY A 23 -5.11 -29.83 -24.43
C GLY A 23 -6.31 -29.17 -23.76
N TYR A 24 -7.39 -29.91 -23.47
CA TYR A 24 -8.54 -29.42 -22.72
C TYR A 24 -8.28 -29.37 -21.21
N ASN A 25 -7.41 -30.24 -20.69
CA ASN A 25 -7.16 -30.36 -19.26
C ASN A 25 -6.28 -29.22 -18.69
N GLU A 26 -5.55 -28.49 -19.54
CA GLU A 26 -4.75 -27.33 -19.10
C GLU A 26 -5.55 -26.04 -18.90
N ARG A 27 -6.85 -26.00 -19.26
CA ARG A 27 -7.65 -24.75 -19.22
C ARG A 27 -8.55 -24.57 -18.01
N ASN A 28 -8.49 -25.45 -17.00
CA ASN A 28 -9.35 -25.37 -15.82
C ASN A 28 -8.62 -25.51 -14.49
N VAL A 29 -7.40 -24.98 -14.39
CA VAL A 29 -7.03 -24.40 -13.09
C VAL A 29 -7.91 -23.17 -12.93
N LYS A 30 -9.10 -23.36 -12.36
CA LYS A 30 -9.86 -22.25 -11.79
C LYS A 30 -8.96 -21.66 -10.72
N ILE A 31 -8.19 -20.65 -11.10
CA ILE A 31 -7.57 -19.72 -10.17
C ILE A 31 -8.78 -19.03 -9.54
N LEU A 32 -9.30 -19.64 -8.46
CA LEU A 32 -10.22 -18.96 -7.57
C LEU A 32 -9.53 -17.62 -7.24
N PRO A 33 -10.21 -16.47 -7.36
CA PRO A 33 -9.63 -15.22 -6.92
C PRO A 33 -9.47 -15.36 -5.40
N SER A 34 -8.30 -15.81 -4.96
CA SER A 34 -7.84 -15.50 -3.62
C SER A 34 -7.89 -13.99 -3.56
N TYR A 35 -8.68 -13.43 -2.66
CA TYR A 35 -8.70 -11.99 -2.39
C TYR A 35 -7.30 -11.59 -1.89
N ARG A 36 -6.30 -11.45 -2.77
CA ARG A 36 -4.88 -11.27 -2.41
C ARG A 36 -4.63 -9.83 -1.99
N THR A 37 -5.07 -9.47 -0.79
CA THR A 37 -4.48 -8.33 -0.09
C THR A 37 -2.99 -8.60 0.10
N SER A 38 -2.12 -7.69 -0.33
CA SER A 38 -0.71 -7.78 0.01
C SER A 38 -0.49 -7.08 1.35
N SER A 39 0.40 -7.62 2.18
CA SER A 39 0.78 -6.98 3.44
C SER A 39 2.28 -7.01 3.61
N MET A 40 2.83 -5.92 4.12
CA MET A 40 4.25 -5.77 4.43
C MET A 40 4.40 -5.45 5.92
N LYS A 41 5.43 -6.00 6.55
CA LYS A 41 5.87 -5.60 7.89
C LYS A 41 7.09 -4.69 7.76
N ASN A 42 7.30 -3.79 8.71
CA ASN A 42 8.40 -2.83 8.72
C ASN A 42 8.46 -2.03 7.41
N PHE A 43 7.32 -1.47 7.03
CA PHE A 43 7.18 -0.70 5.80
C PHE A 43 7.97 0.61 5.93
N HIS A 44 8.72 0.94 4.88
CA HIS A 44 9.41 2.22 4.75
C HIS A 44 9.31 2.72 3.32
N LEU A 45 8.93 3.99 3.15
CA LEU A 45 8.78 4.67 1.88
C LEU A 45 9.47 6.02 1.94
N THR A 46 10.33 6.29 0.98
CA THR A 46 11.03 7.57 0.83
C THR A 46 10.53 8.28 -0.42
N HIS A 47 10.10 9.53 -0.28
CA HIS A 47 9.76 10.38 -1.41
C HIS A 47 10.89 11.37 -1.70
N LYS A 48 11.31 11.41 -2.97
CA LYS A 48 12.41 12.25 -3.45
C LYS A 48 11.96 13.12 -4.61
N GLU A 49 12.42 14.36 -4.61
CA GLU A 49 12.37 15.25 -5.77
C GLU A 49 13.81 15.56 -6.20
N GLY A 50 14.20 15.03 -7.37
CA GLY A 50 15.61 15.05 -7.77
C GLY A 50 16.50 14.27 -6.79
N SER A 51 17.50 14.93 -6.21
CA SER A 51 18.41 14.35 -5.20
C SER A 51 17.95 14.57 -3.75
N GLU A 52 16.93 15.39 -3.52
CA GLU A 52 16.47 15.77 -2.19
C GLU A 52 15.39 14.81 -1.69
N VAL A 53 15.53 14.34 -0.45
CA VAL A 53 14.47 13.57 0.23
C VAL A 53 13.51 14.56 0.86
N LYS A 54 12.27 14.61 0.37
CA LYS A 54 11.23 15.52 0.87
C LYS A 54 10.58 15.00 2.14
N TRP A 55 10.27 13.71 2.16
CA TRP A 55 9.70 13.06 3.34
C TRP A 55 9.92 11.56 3.32
N GLU A 56 9.80 10.97 4.50
CA GLU A 56 9.95 9.54 4.78
C GLU A 56 8.77 9.06 5.61
N LEU A 57 8.13 7.98 5.17
CA LEU A 57 6.99 7.36 5.81
C LEU A 57 7.38 5.95 6.25
N SER A 58 7.21 5.65 7.52
CA SER A 58 7.46 4.33 8.09
C SER A 58 6.21 3.80 8.79
N ALA A 59 6.01 2.50 8.80
CA ALA A 59 4.92 1.86 9.53
C ALA A 59 5.29 0.43 9.93
N ASP A 60 4.76 -0.04 11.07
CA ASP A 60 4.95 -1.43 11.51
C ASP A 60 4.34 -2.41 10.51
N LYS A 61 3.19 -2.05 9.94
CA LYS A 61 2.51 -2.83 8.92
C LYS A 61 1.84 -1.94 7.88
N ALA A 62 1.95 -2.36 6.62
CA ALA A 62 1.23 -1.80 5.49
C ALA A 62 0.36 -2.87 4.84
N VAL A 63 -0.89 -2.54 4.53
CA VAL A 63 -1.83 -3.41 3.81
C VAL A 63 -2.27 -2.72 2.53
N LEU A 64 -2.06 -3.41 1.41
CA LEU A 64 -2.39 -2.95 0.06
C LEU A 64 -3.55 -3.80 -0.48
N PRO A 65 -4.79 -3.28 -0.50
CA PRO A 65 -5.92 -3.94 -1.13
C PRO A 65 -5.79 -3.97 -2.66
N ILE A 66 -6.25 -5.03 -3.31
CA ILE A 66 -6.26 -5.10 -4.79
C ILE A 66 -7.19 -4.03 -5.35
N GLY A 67 -6.72 -3.31 -6.36
CA GLY A 67 -7.52 -2.32 -7.08
C GLY A 67 -7.75 -1.02 -6.32
N ASN A 68 -7.27 -0.92 -5.08
CA ASN A 68 -7.26 0.33 -4.34
C ASN A 68 -5.89 1.00 -4.48
N LYS A 69 -5.92 2.34 -4.52
CA LYS A 69 -4.74 3.20 -4.57
C LYS A 69 -4.36 3.75 -3.20
N GLU A 70 -4.94 3.15 -2.17
CA GLU A 70 -4.73 3.46 -0.77
C GLU A 70 -3.91 2.34 -0.12
N VAL A 71 -2.94 2.75 0.70
CA VAL A 71 -2.19 1.86 1.57
C VAL A 71 -2.64 2.12 3.00
N PHE A 72 -3.16 1.10 3.67
CA PHE A 72 -3.52 1.17 5.08
C PHE A 72 -2.29 0.90 5.94
N LEU A 73 -2.01 1.80 6.88
CA LEU A 73 -0.81 1.80 7.70
C LEU A 73 -1.19 1.62 9.17
N GLU A 74 -0.43 0.80 9.88
CA GLU A 74 -0.55 0.56 11.32
C GLU A 74 0.73 1.03 12.00
N SER A 75 0.59 1.81 13.09
CA SER A 75 1.69 2.43 13.83
C SER A 75 2.70 3.12 12.92
N LEU A 76 2.35 4.30 12.42
CA LEU A 76 3.16 5.02 11.43
C LEU A 76 3.88 6.24 12.00
N SER A 77 4.99 6.56 11.36
CA SER A 77 5.71 7.83 11.51
C SER A 77 5.96 8.46 10.15
N LEU A 78 5.81 9.78 10.08
CA LEU A 78 6.08 10.60 8.91
C LEU A 78 7.11 11.65 9.29
N LYS A 79 8.27 11.61 8.65
CA LYS A 79 9.30 12.65 8.75
C LYS A 79 9.20 13.55 7.52
N ILE A 80 9.02 14.85 7.72
CA ILE A 80 9.07 15.86 6.66
C ILE A 80 10.40 16.58 6.79
N ASN A 81 11.26 16.42 5.78
CA ASN A 81 12.61 16.95 5.73
C ASN A 81 12.56 18.40 5.26
N ARG A 82 12.24 19.30 6.20
CA ARG A 82 12.34 20.75 6.04
C ARG A 82 13.10 21.34 7.23
N THR A 83 13.33 22.64 7.24
CA THR A 83 13.98 23.32 8.38
C THR A 83 13.00 24.26 9.07
N PRO A 84 12.57 23.99 10.32
CA PRO A 84 12.89 22.81 11.14
C PRO A 84 12.20 21.53 10.67
N GLU A 85 12.82 20.37 10.98
CA GLU A 85 12.23 19.07 10.66
C GLU A 85 10.88 18.91 11.38
N ILE A 86 9.92 18.25 10.73
CA ILE A 86 8.66 17.86 11.34
C ILE A 86 8.63 16.35 11.47
N PHE A 87 8.18 15.87 12.62
CA PHE A 87 7.88 14.47 12.83
C PHE A 87 6.42 14.34 13.21
N LEU A 88 5.69 13.47 12.51
CA LEU A 88 4.34 13.08 12.89
C LEU A 88 4.33 11.60 13.25
N THR A 89 3.60 11.23 14.30
CA THR A 89 3.34 9.84 14.66
C THR A 89 1.84 9.63 14.81
N SER A 90 1.37 8.42 14.53
CA SER A 90 -0.03 8.06 14.74
C SER A 90 -0.24 6.55 14.79
N GLY A 91 -1.34 6.12 15.42
CA GLY A 91 -1.66 4.69 15.54
C GLY A 91 -2.11 4.04 14.23
N SER A 92 -2.65 4.82 13.28
CA SER A 92 -3.08 4.28 11.98
C SER A 92 -3.16 5.37 10.91
N GLY A 93 -3.05 4.99 9.65
CA GLY A 93 -3.04 5.97 8.57
C GLY A 93 -3.40 5.40 7.22
N ILE A 94 -3.63 6.30 6.27
CA ILE A 94 -3.91 5.99 4.87
C ILE A 94 -2.96 6.81 4.01
N TYR A 95 -2.23 6.14 3.13
CA TYR A 95 -1.43 6.76 2.10
C TYR A 95 -2.11 6.61 0.73
N GLU A 96 -2.48 7.72 0.10
CA GLU A 96 -3.06 7.76 -1.24
C GLU A 96 -1.92 7.85 -2.29
N ILE A 97 -1.59 6.72 -2.93
CA ILE A 97 -0.44 6.60 -3.83
C ILE A 97 -0.47 7.63 -4.98
N ASP A 98 -1.65 7.88 -5.55
CA ASP A 98 -1.82 8.80 -6.68
C ASP A 98 -1.56 10.27 -6.31
N LYS A 99 -2.00 10.67 -5.11
CA LYS A 99 -1.98 12.07 -4.68
C LYS A 99 -0.77 12.40 -3.83
N GLY A 100 -0.12 11.39 -3.26
CA GLY A 100 0.92 11.58 -2.26
C GLY A 100 0.38 12.04 -0.90
N ASN A 101 -0.94 12.03 -0.70
CA ASN A 101 -1.55 12.47 0.54
C ASN A 101 -1.43 11.40 1.62
N ILE A 102 -1.18 11.84 2.85
CA ILE A 102 -1.11 10.96 4.02
C ILE A 102 -2.12 11.44 5.04
N THR A 103 -3.10 10.59 5.35
CA THR A 103 -4.01 10.81 6.48
C THR A 103 -3.51 10.03 7.69
N LEU A 104 -3.28 10.73 8.80
CA LEU A 104 -2.88 10.18 10.08
C LEU A 104 -4.10 10.18 11.00
N ASN A 105 -4.32 9.07 11.72
CA ASN A 105 -5.47 8.86 12.59
C ASN A 105 -5.07 8.17 13.89
N LYS A 106 -5.87 8.40 14.93
CA LYS A 106 -5.72 7.84 16.28
C LYS A 106 -4.48 8.37 16.97
N ASN A 107 -4.67 9.37 17.84
CA ASN A 107 -3.63 9.98 18.66
C ASN A 107 -2.47 10.47 17.79
N VAL A 108 -2.76 11.43 16.91
CA VAL A 108 -1.72 12.04 16.08
C VAL A 108 -0.91 13.02 16.92
N GLU A 109 0.40 12.83 16.91
CA GLU A 109 1.34 13.75 17.54
C GLU A 109 2.24 14.34 16.47
N LEU A 110 2.30 15.68 16.41
CA LEU A 110 3.16 16.44 15.52
C LEU A 110 4.20 17.16 16.37
N ASN A 111 5.46 16.90 16.08
CA ASN A 111 6.61 17.47 16.77
C ASN A 111 7.41 18.37 15.83
N ILE A 112 7.66 19.60 16.27
CA ILE A 112 8.55 20.57 15.62
C ILE A 112 9.42 21.19 16.70
N LYS A 113 10.72 20.91 16.69
CA LYS A 113 11.67 21.35 17.76
C LYS A 113 11.16 20.92 19.15
N GLU A 114 10.99 21.87 20.08
CA GLU A 114 10.57 21.70 21.47
C GLU A 114 9.05 21.85 21.63
N THR A 115 8.30 21.56 20.57
CA THR A 115 6.88 21.87 20.52
C THR A 115 6.10 20.71 19.92
N THR A 116 5.02 20.35 20.61
CA THR A 116 4.16 19.21 20.29
C THR A 116 2.72 19.66 20.10
N PHE A 117 2.09 19.20 19.03
CA PHE A 117 0.67 19.37 18.76
C PHE A 117 0.02 18.00 18.74
N THR A 118 -1.10 17.83 19.44
CA THR A 118 -1.86 16.58 19.42
C THR A 118 -3.28 16.81 18.91
N ALA A 119 -3.75 15.85 18.10
CA ALA A 119 -5.09 15.81 17.53
C ALA A 119 -5.51 14.36 17.28
N ASP A 120 -6.80 14.11 17.04
CA ASP A 120 -7.29 12.77 16.72
C ASP A 120 -6.90 12.35 15.29
N THR A 121 -6.88 13.31 14.37
CA THR A 121 -6.53 13.16 12.96
C THR A 121 -5.72 14.34 12.45
N MET A 122 -4.86 14.09 11.47
CA MET A 122 -4.21 15.13 10.66
C MET A 122 -4.04 14.64 9.22
N LYS A 123 -4.02 15.56 8.27
CA LYS A 123 -3.80 15.27 6.85
C LYS A 123 -2.58 16.03 6.39
N TYR A 124 -1.63 15.31 5.79
CA TYR A 124 -0.51 15.90 5.08
C TYR A 124 -0.76 15.80 3.58
N ASN A 125 -0.79 16.95 2.91
CA ASN A 125 -0.77 17.04 1.46
C ASN A 125 0.67 17.24 1.00
N SER A 126 1.25 16.20 0.38
CA SER A 126 2.65 16.24 -0.06
C SER A 126 2.91 17.25 -1.17
N LYS A 127 1.92 17.54 -2.01
CA LYS A 127 2.09 18.44 -3.16
C LYS A 127 2.15 19.90 -2.71
N ASP A 128 1.26 20.26 -1.78
CA ASP A 128 1.15 21.63 -1.28
C ASP A 128 2.02 21.85 -0.03
N GLU A 129 2.58 20.77 0.54
CA GLU A 129 3.36 20.74 1.78
C GLU A 129 2.60 21.29 3.01
N ILE A 130 1.27 21.08 3.03
CA ILE A 130 0.37 21.58 4.09
C ILE A 130 -0.07 20.44 5.00
N ILE A 131 -0.09 20.71 6.31
CA ILE A 131 -0.71 19.86 7.33
C ILE A 131 -2.01 20.54 7.77
N THR A 132 -3.12 19.81 7.72
CA THR A 132 -4.44 20.29 8.18
C THR A 132 -5.07 19.31 9.15
N THR A 133 -5.95 19.83 9.99
CA THR A 133 -6.85 19.03 10.82
C THR A 133 -8.13 19.82 11.03
N ASP A 134 -9.25 19.09 11.12
CA ASP A 134 -10.56 19.64 11.47
C ASP A 134 -10.86 19.42 12.97
N ASP A 135 -9.94 18.76 13.69
CA ASP A 135 -10.10 18.42 15.10
C ASP A 135 -9.68 19.57 16.01
N LYS A 136 -10.06 19.47 17.28
CA LYS A 136 -9.46 20.28 18.33
C LYS A 136 -7.99 19.91 18.47
N ILE A 137 -7.15 20.93 18.60
CA ILE A 137 -5.71 20.77 18.73
C ILE A 137 -5.33 21.10 20.16
N LYS A 138 -4.60 20.20 20.81
CA LYS A 138 -3.89 20.53 22.03
C LYS A 138 -2.45 20.89 21.69
N PHE A 139 -1.98 21.99 22.23
CA PHE A 139 -0.66 22.54 21.96
C PHE A 139 0.18 22.58 23.22
N ASN A 140 1.37 21.98 23.17
CA ASN A 140 2.30 21.93 24.28
C ASN A 140 3.68 22.44 23.84
N GLY A 141 4.15 23.49 24.47
CA GLY A 141 5.54 23.97 24.35
C GLY A 141 6.13 24.22 25.73
N ASP A 142 7.43 24.50 25.80
CA ASP A 142 8.19 24.57 27.07
C ASP A 142 7.56 25.44 28.17
N ASN A 143 6.88 26.52 27.79
CA ASN A 143 6.35 27.51 28.72
C ASN A 143 4.82 27.64 28.67
N PHE A 144 4.13 26.81 27.90
CA PHE A 144 2.70 27.01 27.67
C PHE A 144 1.96 25.77 27.17
N LEU A 145 0.69 25.67 27.58
CA LEU A 145 -0.25 24.64 27.21
C LEU A 145 -1.56 25.32 26.76
N ILE A 146 -2.04 25.00 25.56
CA ILE A 146 -3.31 25.51 25.01
C ILE A 146 -4.20 24.32 24.65
N GLU A 147 -5.48 24.36 25.07
CA GLU A 147 -6.53 23.36 24.81
C GLU A 147 -7.77 23.99 24.15
#